data_AF-A0A8X7B7B5-F1
#
_entry.id   AF-A0A8X7B7B5-F1
#
_cell.length_a   1.000
_cell.length_b   1.000
_cell.length_c   1.000
_cell.angle_alpha   90.00
_cell.angle_beta   90.00
_cell.angle_gamma   90.00
#
_symmetry.space_group_name_H-M   'P 1'
#
loop_
_entity.id
_entity.type
_entity.pdbx_description
1 polymer ?
#
loop_
_entity_poly.entity_id
_entity_poly.type
_entity_poly.pdbx_seq_one_letter_code
_entity_poly.pdbx_strand_id
1 'polypeptide(L)'
;MPKRKRGLTTDEIQKVLADLEDEIFDDSDSDCELENEEDDLDQSLNLNPEIEDEVVSEEQKLFQQLHKEYKMNSCGPMRSNRKHYPKKLAFQKMKKGDLSTKFGSVMTAMCWKDKREVFMLSTMDDSEMSKTTLCNDRCEKPALITCYNSNMGFVDLSDRMANSYTLGRKTLKWTKKLFFIY
;
A
#
# COMPACT_ATOMS: atom_id res chain seq x y z
N MET A 1 -31.00 -3.90 -43.02
CA MET A 1 -30.39 -4.51 -41.82
C MET A 1 -29.04 -5.11 -42.21
N PRO A 2 -27.91 -4.70 -41.61
CA PRO A 2 -26.62 -5.29 -41.95
C PRO A 2 -26.59 -6.74 -41.46
N LYS A 3 -26.19 -7.67 -42.33
CA LYS A 3 -26.12 -9.11 -41.99
C LYS A 3 -25.05 -9.32 -40.92
N ARG A 4 -25.40 -10.03 -39.85
CA ARG A 4 -24.43 -10.47 -38.83
C ARG A 4 -23.32 -11.26 -39.51
N LYS A 5 -22.05 -10.88 -39.28
CA LYS A 5 -20.90 -11.63 -39.78
C LYS A 5 -20.93 -13.03 -39.15
N ARG A 6 -20.69 -14.05 -39.98
CA ARG A 6 -20.57 -15.44 -39.52
C ARG A 6 -19.46 -15.52 -38.47
N GLY A 7 -19.68 -16.33 -37.43
CA GLY A 7 -18.60 -16.69 -36.51
C GLY A 7 -17.51 -17.46 -37.26
N LEU A 8 -16.29 -17.42 -36.74
CA LEU A 8 -15.20 -18.23 -37.27
C LEU A 8 -15.56 -19.72 -37.12
N THR A 9 -15.33 -20.47 -38.19
CA THR A 9 -15.46 -21.92 -38.21
C THR A 9 -14.31 -22.56 -37.42
N THR A 10 -14.52 -23.77 -36.90
CA THR A 10 -13.51 -24.50 -36.10
C THR A 10 -12.15 -24.58 -36.78
N ASP A 11 -12.14 -24.71 -38.11
CA ASP A 11 -10.93 -24.83 -38.90
C ASP A 11 -10.19 -23.48 -39.00
N GLU A 12 -10.94 -22.37 -39.07
CA GLU A 12 -10.37 -21.02 -39.03
C GLU A 12 -9.81 -20.70 -37.64
N ILE A 13 -10.44 -21.22 -36.57
CA ILE A 13 -9.93 -21.08 -35.19
C ILE A 13 -8.63 -21.88 -35.02
N GLN A 14 -8.59 -23.13 -35.49
CA GLN A 14 -7.39 -23.96 -35.42
C GLN A 14 -6.22 -23.36 -36.20
N LYS A 15 -6.49 -22.75 -37.35
CA LYS A 15 -5.45 -22.07 -38.11
C LYS A 15 -4.88 -20.86 -37.38
N VAL A 16 -5.73 -20.05 -36.74
CA VAL A 16 -5.27 -18.90 -35.93
C VAL A 16 -4.50 -19.36 -34.69
N LEU A 17 -4.86 -20.50 -34.09
CA LEU A 17 -4.11 -21.08 -32.98
C LEU A 17 -2.73 -21.58 -33.43
N ALA A 18 -2.64 -22.25 -34.58
CA ALA A 18 -1.36 -22.70 -35.14
C ALA A 18 -0.43 -21.52 -35.51
N ASP A 19 -0.99 -20.46 -36.13
CA ASP A 19 -0.22 -19.26 -36.47
C ASP A 19 0.29 -18.51 -35.21
N LEU A 20 -0.40 -18.64 -34.07
CA LEU A 20 0.02 -18.08 -32.78
C LEU A 20 1.09 -18.93 -32.10
N GLU A 21 1.07 -20.25 -32.26
CA GLU A 21 2.10 -21.16 -31.74
C GLU A 21 3.45 -20.93 -32.44
N ASP A 22 3.44 -20.62 -33.74
CA ASP A 22 4.66 -20.29 -34.50
C ASP A 22 5.25 -18.90 -34.17
N GLU A 23 4.48 -18.01 -33.53
CA GLU A 23 4.95 -16.69 -33.05
C GLU A 23 5.42 -16.72 -31.58
N ILE A 24 5.35 -17.86 -30.89
CA ILE A 24 5.93 -18.03 -29.56
C ILE A 24 7.45 -18.22 -29.74
N PHE A 25 8.16 -17.11 -29.56
CA PHE A 25 9.61 -17.04 -29.52
C PHE A 25 10.16 -18.03 -28.49
N ASP A 26 10.98 -18.97 -28.97
CA ASP A 26 11.66 -20.01 -28.19
C ASP A 26 12.77 -19.37 -27.34
N ASP A 27 12.41 -18.81 -26.18
CA ASP A 27 13.39 -18.39 -25.16
C ASP A 27 13.81 -19.61 -24.33
N SER A 28 14.48 -20.56 -24.99
CA SER A 28 15.27 -21.59 -24.35
C SER A 28 16.61 -20.99 -23.95
N ASP A 29 16.69 -20.41 -22.74
CA ASP A 29 17.89 -20.37 -21.90
C ASP A 29 17.54 -19.78 -20.53
N SER A 30 16.99 -20.62 -19.64
CA SER A 30 17.21 -20.52 -18.19
C SER A 30 16.64 -21.77 -17.53
N ASP A 31 17.51 -22.77 -17.30
CA ASP A 31 17.21 -23.96 -16.51
C ASP A 31 16.69 -23.57 -15.12
N CYS A 32 15.40 -23.81 -14.89
CA CYS A 32 14.81 -23.91 -13.56
C CYS A 32 13.81 -25.06 -13.61
N GLU A 33 14.24 -26.23 -13.12
CA GLU A 33 13.39 -27.40 -12.93
C GLU A 33 12.16 -27.03 -12.10
N LEU A 34 10.97 -27.19 -12.68
CA LEU A 34 9.69 -27.14 -11.99
C LEU A 34 9.16 -28.56 -11.89
N GLU A 35 9.34 -29.18 -10.73
CA GLU A 35 8.59 -30.37 -10.38
C GLU A 35 7.12 -30.00 -10.14
N ASN A 36 6.25 -30.85 -10.69
CA ASN A 36 4.80 -30.72 -10.70
C ASN A 36 4.21 -30.83 -9.29
N GLU A 37 3.22 -30.00 -8.98
CA GLU A 37 2.08 -30.37 -8.13
C GLU A 37 0.96 -29.32 -8.28
N GLU A 38 -0.08 -29.68 -9.03
CA GLU A 38 -1.40 -29.09 -8.89
C GLU A 38 -2.18 -29.88 -7.83
N ASP A 39 -2.99 -29.12 -7.09
CA ASP A 39 -4.17 -29.51 -6.33
C ASP A 39 -3.97 -30.30 -5.03
N ASP A 40 -3.86 -29.55 -3.92
CA ASP A 40 -4.75 -29.77 -2.78
C ASP A 40 -5.00 -28.45 -2.01
N LEU A 41 -6.27 -28.03 -2.03
CA LEU A 41 -6.80 -27.01 -1.15
C LEU A 41 -6.81 -27.52 0.30
N ASP A 42 -6.44 -26.64 1.22
CA ASP A 42 -6.54 -26.76 2.68
C ASP A 42 -5.66 -27.83 3.37
N GLN A 43 -4.40 -27.48 3.67
CA GLN A 43 -3.82 -27.73 5.01
C GLN A 43 -2.49 -26.99 5.26
N SER A 44 -2.56 -26.00 6.17
CA SER A 44 -1.46 -25.44 6.97
C SER A 44 -0.23 -24.83 6.26
N LEU A 45 -0.27 -23.51 6.01
CA LEU A 45 0.94 -22.69 6.13
C LEU A 45 1.15 -22.32 7.60
N ASN A 46 1.71 -23.25 8.36
CA ASN A 46 2.40 -22.91 9.60
C ASN A 46 3.70 -22.19 9.21
N LEU A 47 3.61 -20.90 8.90
CA LEU A 47 4.78 -20.02 8.87
C LEU A 47 5.30 -19.89 10.31
N ASN A 48 6.58 -20.18 10.50
CA ASN A 48 7.23 -20.10 11.80
C ASN A 48 7.02 -18.70 12.41
N PRO A 49 6.54 -18.58 13.65
CA PRO A 49 6.27 -17.27 14.28
C PRO A 49 7.52 -16.39 14.41
N GLU A 50 8.72 -16.97 14.28
CA GLU A 50 9.99 -16.25 14.33
C GLU A 50 10.26 -15.39 13.07
N ILE A 51 9.83 -15.83 11.88
CA ILE A 51 10.05 -15.09 10.62
C ILE A 51 9.08 -13.90 10.50
N GLU A 52 7.85 -14.05 11.02
CA GLU A 52 6.87 -12.96 11.11
C GLU A 52 7.27 -11.90 12.15
N ASP A 53 8.04 -12.30 13.17
CA ASP A 53 8.52 -11.40 14.21
C ASP A 53 9.67 -10.49 13.74
N GLU A 54 10.47 -10.95 12.78
CA GLU A 54 11.64 -10.22 12.28
C GLU A 54 11.24 -9.07 11.35
N VAL A 55 10.40 -9.33 10.35
CA VAL A 55 9.93 -8.33 9.36
C VAL A 55 9.05 -7.24 10.00
N VAL A 56 8.31 -7.57 11.07
CA VAL A 56 7.35 -6.66 11.72
C VAL A 56 7.99 -5.81 12.82
N SER A 57 9.23 -6.12 13.23
CA SER A 57 10.07 -5.31 14.11
C SER A 57 10.63 -4.04 13.44
N GLU A 58 10.60 -4.00 12.11
CA GLU A 58 11.37 -3.04 11.33
C GLU A 58 10.81 -1.62 11.36
N GLU A 59 9.49 -1.40 11.43
CA GLU A 59 8.94 -0.03 11.30
C GLU A 59 9.19 0.84 12.54
N GLN A 60 9.06 0.30 13.76
CA GLN A 60 9.44 1.06 14.97
C GLN A 60 10.95 1.25 15.05
N LYS A 61 11.70 0.23 14.65
CA LYS A 61 13.16 0.29 14.57
C LYS A 61 13.60 1.34 13.54
N LEU A 62 12.90 1.45 12.42
CA LEU A 62 13.15 2.43 11.37
C LEU A 62 12.94 3.84 11.91
N PHE A 63 11.82 4.13 12.58
CA PHE A 63 11.58 5.45 13.15
C PHE A 63 12.66 5.81 14.19
N GLN A 64 13.08 4.85 15.01
CA GLN A 64 14.18 5.04 15.96
C GLN A 64 15.52 5.27 15.26
N GLN A 65 15.82 4.51 14.20
CA GLN A 65 17.04 4.67 13.40
C GLN A 65 17.08 6.01 12.68
N LEU A 66 15.99 6.41 12.02
CA LEU A 66 15.86 7.71 11.37
C LEU A 66 16.10 8.87 12.34
N HIS A 67 15.52 8.78 13.53
CA HIS A 67 15.71 9.81 14.54
C HIS A 67 17.14 9.82 15.11
N LYS A 68 17.70 8.64 15.40
CA LYS A 68 19.01 8.52 16.06
C LYS A 68 20.19 8.77 15.11
N GLU A 69 20.17 8.18 13.92
CA GLU A 69 21.27 8.22 12.95
C GLU A 69 21.18 9.45 12.05
N TYR A 70 19.98 9.74 11.54
CA TYR A 70 19.77 10.79 10.54
C TYR A 70 19.21 12.08 11.11
N LYS A 71 18.84 12.12 12.41
CA LYS A 71 18.15 13.25 13.06
C LYS A 71 16.91 13.70 12.28
N MET A 72 16.26 12.74 11.63
CA MET A 72 15.06 12.97 10.82
C MET A 72 13.83 12.62 11.64
N ASN A 73 12.91 13.57 11.70
CA ASN A 73 11.61 13.32 12.30
C ASN A 73 10.69 12.66 11.28
N SER A 74 9.96 11.63 11.73
CA SER A 74 9.06 10.86 10.88
C SER A 74 7.71 10.70 11.57
N CYS A 75 6.66 10.66 10.76
CA CYS A 75 5.29 10.39 11.20
C CYS A 75 4.58 9.54 10.15
N GLY A 76 3.68 8.67 10.59
CA GLY A 76 2.93 7.84 9.66
C GLY A 76 1.80 7.04 10.32
N PRO A 77 0.84 6.58 9.51
CA PRO A 77 -0.23 5.73 9.96
C PRO A 77 0.31 4.35 10.29
N MET A 78 -0.22 3.76 11.35
CA MET A 78 0.09 2.41 11.79
C MET A 78 -1.17 1.54 11.77
N ARG A 79 -1.02 0.23 11.63
CA ARG A 79 -2.16 -0.70 11.74
C ARG A 79 -2.32 -1.15 13.20
N SER A 80 -3.56 -1.29 13.66
CA SER A 80 -3.88 -1.73 15.04
C SER A 80 -3.31 -3.11 15.39
N ASN A 81 -3.28 -4.01 14.41
CA ASN A 81 -2.90 -5.41 14.60
C ASN A 81 -1.39 -5.63 14.60
N ARG A 82 -0.59 -4.55 14.54
CA ARG A 82 0.88 -4.64 14.54
C ARG A 82 1.38 -5.09 15.92
N LYS A 83 2.30 -6.05 15.95
CA LYS A 83 2.84 -6.67 17.17
C LYS A 83 3.34 -5.66 18.20
N HIS A 84 4.10 -4.65 17.76
CA HIS A 84 4.75 -3.68 18.63
C HIS A 84 3.98 -2.37 18.85
N TYR A 85 2.78 -2.24 18.27
CA TYR A 85 1.91 -1.12 18.60
C TYR A 85 1.29 -1.34 19.98
N PRO A 86 1.16 -0.30 20.84
CA PRO A 86 0.59 -0.48 22.18
C PRO A 86 -0.86 -0.99 22.09
N LYS A 87 -1.04 -2.30 22.30
CA LYS A 87 -2.34 -2.98 22.26
C LYS A 87 -3.37 -2.35 23.20
N LYS A 88 -2.92 -1.83 24.34
CA LYS A 88 -3.77 -1.08 25.28
C LYS A 88 -4.47 0.11 24.63
N LEU A 89 -3.83 0.75 23.65
CA LEU A 89 -4.35 1.89 22.91
C LEU A 89 -5.13 1.45 21.66
N ALA A 90 -4.82 0.27 21.10
CA ALA A 90 -5.59 -0.34 20.01
C ALA A 90 -6.98 -0.87 20.45
N PHE A 91 -7.10 -1.48 21.63
CA PHE A 91 -8.35 -2.06 22.12
C PHE A 91 -9.18 -1.10 22.99
N GLN A 92 -8.79 0.18 23.07
CA GLN A 92 -9.47 1.17 23.90
C GLN A 92 -10.79 1.58 23.24
N LYS A 93 -11.91 1.41 23.97
CA LYS A 93 -13.21 1.93 23.52
C LYS A 93 -13.23 3.44 23.64
N MET A 94 -13.12 4.13 22.52
CA MET A 94 -13.16 5.59 22.43
C MET A 94 -14.48 6.09 21.83
N LYS A 95 -14.89 7.32 22.16
CA LYS A 95 -15.98 8.05 21.50
C LYS A 95 -15.44 8.82 20.29
N LYS A 96 -16.33 9.25 19.40
CA LYS A 96 -15.96 10.11 18.26
C LYS A 96 -15.40 11.43 18.79
N GLY A 97 -14.23 11.82 18.32
CA GLY A 97 -13.48 13.00 18.74
C GLY A 97 -12.43 12.73 19.83
N ASP A 98 -12.47 11.58 20.49
CA ASP A 98 -11.50 11.27 21.55
C ASP A 98 -10.10 11.06 20.97
N LEU A 99 -9.10 11.45 21.75
CA LEU A 99 -7.67 11.25 21.49
C LEU A 99 -7.06 10.44 22.63
N SER A 100 -6.33 9.37 22.29
CA SER A 100 -5.52 8.59 23.23
C SER A 100 -4.08 8.59 22.74
N THR A 101 -3.16 9.04 23.59
CA THR A 101 -1.74 9.11 23.27
C THR A 101 -0.93 8.33 24.29
N LYS A 102 0.10 7.62 23.80
CA LYS A 102 1.11 6.97 24.60
C LYS A 102 2.49 7.46 24.16
N PHE A 103 3.15 8.13 25.08
CA PHE A 103 4.52 8.59 24.92
C PHE A 103 5.46 7.45 25.35
N GLY A 104 6.38 7.10 24.46
CA GLY A 104 7.60 6.36 24.77
C GLY A 104 8.77 7.33 24.97
N SER A 105 9.97 6.78 25.11
CA SER A 105 11.20 7.57 25.30
C SER A 105 11.51 8.48 24.10
N VAL A 106 11.35 7.96 22.88
CA VAL A 106 11.73 8.65 21.62
C VAL A 106 10.55 8.74 20.65
N MET A 107 9.47 8.02 20.91
CA MET A 107 8.36 7.84 19.98
C MET A 107 7.03 8.04 20.68
N THR A 108 6.09 8.61 19.95
CA THR A 108 4.73 8.86 20.39
C THR A 108 3.77 8.05 19.53
N ALA A 109 3.02 7.17 20.16
CA ALA A 109 1.93 6.41 19.55
C ALA A 109 0.60 7.08 19.88
N MET A 110 -0.23 7.29 18.87
CA MET A 110 -1.47 8.05 19.00
C MET A 110 -2.63 7.29 18.33
N CYS A 111 -3.79 7.28 18.98
CA CYS A 111 -5.05 6.82 18.40
C CYS A 111 -6.06 7.94 18.49
N TRP A 112 -6.67 8.27 17.36
CA TRP A 112 -7.76 9.22 17.27
C TRP A 112 -8.95 8.57 16.61
N LYS A 113 -10.14 8.80 17.16
CA LYS A 113 -11.36 8.22 16.63
C LYS A 113 -12.24 9.27 15.98
N ASP A 114 -12.37 9.20 14.67
CA ASP A 114 -13.39 9.96 13.93
C ASP A 114 -14.58 9.04 13.61
N LYS A 115 -14.85 8.77 12.31
CA LYS A 115 -15.76 7.69 11.90
C LYS A 115 -15.16 6.30 12.15
N ARG A 116 -13.84 6.21 12.03
CA ARG A 116 -13.03 5.01 12.28
C ARG A 116 -11.84 5.40 13.15
N GLU A 117 -11.24 4.42 13.81
CA GLU A 117 -10.03 4.60 14.59
C GLU A 117 -8.83 4.75 13.66
N VAL A 118 -8.07 5.80 13.86
CA VAL A 118 -6.85 6.13 13.12
C VAL A 118 -5.70 6.01 14.09
N PHE A 119 -4.80 5.07 13.80
CA PHE A 119 -3.59 4.85 14.57
C PHE A 119 -2.42 5.51 13.87
N MET A 120 -1.65 6.28 14.63
CA MET A 120 -0.49 7.00 14.17
C MET A 120 0.71 6.68 15.05
N LEU A 121 1.89 6.79 14.44
CA LEU A 121 3.17 6.71 15.10
C LEU A 121 4.03 7.88 14.63
N SER A 122 4.73 8.51 15.57
CA SER A 122 5.54 9.69 15.28
C SER A 122 6.73 9.77 16.22
N THR A 123 7.84 10.33 15.72
CA THR A 123 8.96 10.80 16.55
C THR A 123 8.88 12.31 16.83
N MET A 124 7.84 12.98 16.35
CA MET A 124 7.55 14.39 16.61
C MET A 124 6.62 14.53 17.81
N ASP A 125 6.89 15.52 18.66
CA ASP A 125 6.11 15.83 19.86
C ASP A 125 4.92 16.75 19.54
N ASP A 126 3.93 16.25 18.80
CA ASP A 126 2.70 16.99 18.48
C ASP A 126 1.44 16.21 18.90
N SER A 127 1.27 16.00 20.21
CA SER A 127 0.04 15.40 20.75
C SER A 127 -1.09 16.41 20.97
N GLU A 128 -0.89 17.69 20.67
CA GLU A 128 -1.90 18.72 20.90
C GLU A 128 -3.06 18.61 19.90
N MET A 129 -4.27 18.88 20.38
CA MET A 129 -5.46 18.95 19.53
C MET A 129 -5.47 20.28 18.77
N SER A 130 -5.37 20.23 17.44
CA SER A 130 -5.52 21.40 16.58
C SER A 130 -6.99 21.61 16.21
N LYS A 131 -7.45 22.86 16.26
CA LYS A 131 -8.78 23.22 15.73
C LYS A 131 -8.65 23.42 14.23
N THR A 132 -9.23 22.52 13.44
CA THR A 132 -9.19 22.62 11.98
C THR A 132 -10.60 22.84 11.45
N THR A 133 -10.85 24.01 10.87
CA THR A 133 -12.12 24.28 10.17
C THR A 133 -12.11 23.58 8.81
N LEU A 134 -13.02 22.62 8.62
CA LEU A 134 -13.28 22.01 7.32
C LEU A 134 -14.73 22.31 6.92
N CYS A 135 -14.91 23.15 5.90
CA CYS A 135 -16.18 23.33 5.17
C CYS A 135 -17.44 23.50 6.07
N ASN A 136 -17.43 24.53 6.92
CA ASN A 136 -18.52 24.94 7.84
C ASN A 136 -18.68 24.19 9.17
N ASP A 137 -18.03 23.04 9.36
CA ASP A 137 -17.99 22.38 10.68
C ASP A 137 -16.63 22.59 11.37
N ARG A 138 -16.68 22.97 12.65
CA ARG A 138 -15.50 23.04 13.53
C ARG A 138 -15.12 21.62 13.95
N CYS A 139 -14.25 20.97 13.18
CA CYS A 139 -13.74 19.65 13.49
C CYS A 139 -12.43 19.77 14.29
N GLU A 140 -12.42 19.24 15.51
CA GLU A 140 -11.20 19.13 16.29
C GLU A 140 -10.39 17.92 15.79
N LYS A 141 -9.18 18.16 15.29
CA LYS A 141 -8.28 17.13 14.78
C LYS A 141 -6.91 17.25 15.45
N PRO A 142 -6.28 16.16 15.87
CA PRO A 142 -4.91 16.20 16.39
C PRO A 142 -3.96 16.89 15.42
N ALA A 143 -3.05 17.72 15.94
CA ALA A 143 -2.07 18.47 15.15
C ALA A 143 -1.23 17.54 14.28
N LEU A 144 -0.82 16.39 14.82
CA LEU A 144 -0.10 15.34 14.10
C LEU A 144 -0.85 14.82 12.87
N ILE A 145 -2.17 14.68 12.94
CA ILE A 145 -2.96 14.26 11.78
C ILE A 145 -3.07 15.39 10.75
N THR A 146 -3.20 16.63 11.21
CA THR A 146 -3.18 17.80 10.31
C THR A 146 -1.84 17.91 9.58
N CYS A 147 -0.73 17.74 10.29
CA CYS A 147 0.63 17.71 9.74
C CYS A 147 0.77 16.60 8.70
N TYR A 148 0.44 15.35 9.06
CA TYR A 148 0.50 14.22 8.14
C TYR A 148 -0.32 14.44 6.87
N ASN A 149 -1.57 14.87 7.00
CA ASN A 149 -2.45 15.10 5.84
C ASN A 149 -1.94 16.22 4.93
N SER A 150 -1.22 17.20 5.47
CA SER A 150 -0.64 18.30 4.68
C SER A 150 0.54 17.82 3.83
N ASN A 151 1.27 16.80 4.29
CA ASN A 151 2.50 16.32 3.64
C ASN A 151 2.32 15.02 2.84
N MET A 152 1.32 14.19 3.11
CA MET A 152 1.13 12.91 2.43
C MET A 152 0.73 13.05 0.96
N GLY A 153 -0.02 14.11 0.60
CA GLY A 153 -0.69 14.21 -0.70
C GLY A 153 0.18 14.52 -1.91
N PHE A 154 1.48 14.79 -1.73
CA PHE A 154 2.35 15.21 -2.84
C PHE A 154 2.59 14.11 -3.89
N VAL A 155 2.74 12.86 -3.46
CA VAL A 155 2.97 11.72 -4.37
C VAL A 155 1.72 11.51 -5.24
N ASP A 156 0.55 11.40 -4.61
CA ASP A 156 -0.72 11.24 -5.32
C ASP A 156 -1.03 12.44 -6.24
N LEU A 157 -0.65 13.65 -5.84
CA LEU A 157 -0.78 14.83 -6.67
C LEU A 157 0.11 14.73 -7.92
N SER A 158 1.37 14.32 -7.76
CA SER A 158 2.29 14.09 -8.87
C SER A 158 1.77 13.01 -9.81
N ASP A 159 1.31 11.87 -9.27
CA ASP A 159 0.73 10.78 -10.06
C ASP A 159 -0.53 11.21 -10.80
N ARG A 160 -1.38 12.01 -10.17
CA ARG A 160 -2.57 12.58 -10.82
C ARG A 160 -2.19 13.50 -11.98
N MET A 161 -1.18 14.35 -11.78
CA MET A 161 -0.68 15.24 -12.84
C MET A 161 -0.08 14.43 -13.99
N ALA A 162 0.75 13.43 -13.68
CA ALA A 162 1.32 12.52 -14.67
C ALA A 162 0.22 11.80 -15.47
N ASN A 163 -0.80 11.27 -14.78
CA ASN A 163 -1.94 10.60 -15.39
C ASN A 163 -2.81 11.54 -16.25
N SER A 164 -2.89 12.82 -15.92
CA SER A 164 -3.69 13.79 -16.67
C SER A 164 -3.10 14.16 -18.03
N TYR A 165 -1.79 14.00 -18.22
CA TYR A 165 -1.07 14.36 -19.45
C TYR A 165 -0.41 13.16 -20.15
N THR A 166 -0.85 11.93 -19.89
CA THR A 166 -0.16 10.77 -20.48
C THR A 166 -0.30 10.75 -22.00
N LEU A 167 0.82 10.87 -22.71
CA LEU A 167 0.98 10.52 -24.13
C LEU A 167 0.97 8.99 -24.35
N GLY A 168 0.62 8.22 -23.31
CA GLY A 168 0.65 6.77 -23.28
C GLY A 168 -0.29 6.16 -24.32
N ARG A 169 0.29 5.39 -25.25
CA ARG A 169 -0.46 4.54 -26.18
C ARG A 169 -0.58 3.13 -25.59
N LYS A 170 -1.64 2.40 -25.97
CA LYS A 170 -1.74 0.97 -25.64
C LYS A 170 -0.59 0.23 -26.33
N THR A 171 0.25 -0.47 -25.56
CA THR A 171 1.37 -1.26 -26.11
C THR A 171 1.45 -2.59 -25.37
N LEU A 172 1.86 -3.65 -26.07
CA LEU A 172 2.11 -4.98 -25.49
C LEU A 172 3.52 -5.09 -24.86
N LYS A 173 4.45 -4.20 -25.22
CA LYS A 173 5.83 -4.20 -24.71
C LYS A 173 5.96 -3.24 -23.52
N TRP A 174 6.19 -3.77 -22.31
CA TRP A 174 6.25 -2.98 -21.07
C TRP A 174 7.37 -1.92 -21.06
N THR A 175 8.49 -2.16 -21.75
CA THR A 175 9.63 -1.23 -21.82
C THR A 175 9.26 0.12 -22.44
N LYS A 176 8.32 0.13 -23.40
CA LYS A 176 7.82 1.37 -24.00
C LYS A 176 7.10 2.25 -22.98
N LYS A 177 6.50 1.65 -21.96
CA LYS A 177 5.80 2.38 -20.89
C LYS A 177 6.77 3.23 -20.06
N LEU A 178 8.00 2.75 -19.81
CA LEU A 178 9.02 3.54 -19.10
C LEU A 178 9.42 4.81 -19.86
N PHE A 179 9.57 4.72 -21.18
CA PHE A 179 9.95 5.86 -22.03
C PHE A 179 8.87 6.95 -22.13
N PHE A 180 7.59 6.61 -21.94
CA PHE A 180 6.49 7.57 -22.01
C PHE A 180 6.02 8.10 -20.65
N ILE A 181 6.51 7.52 -19.55
CA ILE A 181 6.19 7.95 -18.18
C ILE A 181 7.26 8.90 -17.61
N TYR A 182 8.52 8.77 -18.07
CA TYR A 182 9.62 9.71 -17.79
C TYR A 182 9.77 10.73 -18.91
#